data_AF-A0A454CY74-F1
#
_entry.id   AF-A0A454CY74-F1
#
_cell.length_a   1.000
_cell.length_b   1.000
_cell.length_c   1.000
_cell.angle_alpha   90.00
_cell.angle_beta   90.00
_cell.angle_gamma   90.00
#
_symmetry.space_group_name_H-M   'P 1'
#
loop_
_entity.id
_entity.type
_entity.pdbx_description
1 polymer ?
#
loop_
_entity_poly.entity_id
_entity_poly.type
_entity_poly.pdbx_seq_one_letter_code
_entity_poly.pdbx_strand_id
1 'polypeptide(L)'
;MPDQKHGLSWKSKYGFVGISVSDDRFIGEGINEEGLTAGLFYFKGYGSLKAYNPKDRANSIADMDFVRWMLSQFKTVEEVKTAMKNIDIVPVYIDEKGQPSPTGHWRVTDKAGNNIVIEIMDGGQVHIYDNEVGVLTNSPTFPWQVTNLNNYIHLQPGTSAPTKFGDVEAKSFGIGSGFLGLPGDITPPSRFVRAAFFVNTAPESKNSQEAVSQAFHILNNFDIPIGTEFNAEYREHIPNLPSATQWTSVIDQGNGAFYYTTMHDSRIKKVDLKKIDFNQKQELKRQLDNGSFTVEEIRL
;
A
#
# COMPACT_ATOMS: atom_id res chain seq x y z
N MET A 1 -9.47 3.23 -21.58
CA MET A 1 -9.92 4.61 -21.27
C MET A 1 -11.43 4.58 -21.03
N PRO A 2 -12.04 5.62 -20.43
CA PRO A 2 -13.48 5.65 -20.16
C PRO A 2 -14.37 5.41 -21.39
N ASP A 3 -13.90 5.80 -22.58
CA ASP A 3 -14.58 5.57 -23.87
C ASP A 3 -14.27 4.20 -24.51
N GLN A 4 -13.70 3.27 -23.74
CA GLN A 4 -13.29 1.92 -24.16
C GLN A 4 -12.24 1.87 -25.29
N LYS A 5 -11.58 3.00 -25.61
CA LYS A 5 -10.48 3.05 -26.58
C LYS A 5 -9.12 2.96 -25.89
N HIS A 6 -8.09 2.67 -26.69
CA HIS A 6 -6.70 2.57 -26.24
C HIS A 6 -6.12 3.95 -25.93
N GLY A 7 -5.58 4.12 -24.71
CA GLY A 7 -4.87 5.31 -24.26
C GLY A 7 -3.40 5.31 -24.71
N LEU A 8 -2.55 5.89 -23.85
CA LEU A 8 -1.10 5.74 -23.90
C LEU A 8 -0.73 4.26 -24.14
N SER A 9 0.11 4.03 -25.14
CA SER A 9 0.62 2.71 -25.49
C SER A 9 2.11 2.64 -25.21
N TRP A 10 2.57 1.56 -24.58
CA TRP A 10 3.98 1.37 -24.25
C TRP A 10 4.39 -0.09 -24.43
N LYS A 11 5.69 -0.33 -24.57
CA LYS A 11 6.28 -1.66 -24.54
C LYS A 11 7.00 -1.84 -23.21
N SER A 12 6.73 -2.96 -22.53
CA SER A 12 7.41 -3.29 -21.26
C SER A 12 8.92 -3.29 -21.46
N LYS A 13 9.64 -2.59 -20.57
CA LYS A 13 11.11 -2.60 -20.49
C LYS A 13 11.60 -3.58 -19.43
N TYR A 14 10.82 -3.75 -18.37
CA TYR A 14 11.11 -4.64 -17.26
C TYR A 14 9.95 -5.60 -17.02
N GLY A 15 10.27 -6.82 -16.57
CA GLY A 15 9.33 -7.75 -15.99
C GLY A 15 9.04 -7.41 -14.52
N PHE A 16 7.86 -7.81 -14.04
CA PHE A 16 7.45 -7.57 -12.66
C PHE A 16 6.54 -8.67 -12.12
N VAL A 17 6.43 -8.74 -10.80
CA VAL A 17 5.48 -9.55 -10.05
C VAL A 17 4.56 -8.61 -9.29
N GLY A 18 3.26 -8.89 -9.28
CA GLY A 18 2.31 -8.11 -8.49
C GLY A 18 0.99 -8.84 -8.29
N ILE A 19 0.19 -8.33 -7.37
CA ILE A 19 -1.17 -8.80 -7.10
C ILE A 19 -2.15 -7.91 -7.87
N SER A 20 -3.03 -8.52 -8.67
CA SER A 20 -4.07 -7.82 -9.40
C SER A 20 -5.33 -7.61 -8.56
N VAL A 21 -6.08 -6.54 -8.85
CA VAL A 21 -7.30 -6.13 -8.14
C VAL A 21 -8.42 -5.84 -9.15
N SER A 22 -9.60 -6.42 -8.93
CA SER A 22 -10.81 -6.27 -9.76
C SER A 22 -10.73 -6.79 -11.21
N ASP A 23 -9.56 -6.73 -11.85
CA ASP A 23 -9.25 -7.26 -13.18
C ASP A 23 -7.76 -7.65 -13.22
N ASP A 24 -7.40 -8.70 -13.93
CA ASP A 24 -6.02 -9.19 -14.06
C ASP A 24 -5.03 -8.11 -14.52
N ARG A 25 -5.50 -7.10 -15.25
CA ARG A 25 -4.65 -6.02 -15.76
C ARG A 25 -4.25 -5.02 -14.66
N PHE A 26 -5.09 -4.82 -13.66
CA PHE A 26 -4.93 -3.74 -12.67
C PHE A 26 -4.11 -4.23 -11.50
N ILE A 27 -2.88 -3.74 -11.38
CA ILE A 27 -1.95 -4.16 -10.33
C ILE A 27 -2.17 -3.27 -9.11
N GLY A 28 -2.51 -3.89 -7.98
CA GLY A 28 -2.69 -3.20 -6.71
C GLY A 28 -1.35 -2.93 -6.02
N GLU A 29 -0.42 -3.90 -6.06
CA GLU A 29 0.91 -3.78 -5.51
C GLU A 29 1.87 -4.73 -6.23
N GLY A 30 3.14 -4.33 -6.39
CA GLY A 30 4.15 -5.19 -6.99
C GLY A 30 5.58 -4.67 -6.92
N ILE A 31 6.49 -5.46 -7.47
CA ILE A 31 7.92 -5.21 -7.61
C ILE A 31 8.42 -5.66 -8.99
N ASN A 32 9.29 -4.86 -9.61
CA ASN A 32 9.96 -5.25 -10.85
C ASN A 32 11.36 -5.85 -10.65
N GLU A 33 11.94 -6.43 -11.71
CA GLU A 33 13.27 -7.06 -11.66
C GLU A 33 14.40 -6.10 -11.23
N GLU A 34 14.19 -4.80 -11.39
CA GLU A 34 15.13 -3.74 -11.02
C GLU A 34 14.98 -3.32 -9.56
N GLY A 35 13.88 -3.70 -8.90
CA GLY A 35 13.60 -3.45 -7.49
C GLY A 35 12.75 -2.20 -7.20
N LEU A 36 12.15 -1.60 -8.23
CA LEU A 36 11.12 -0.59 -8.05
C LEU A 36 9.85 -1.29 -7.55
N THR A 37 9.28 -0.75 -6.48
CA THR A 37 7.98 -1.18 -5.93
C THR A 37 6.96 -0.08 -6.14
N ALA A 38 5.72 -0.44 -6.46
CA ALA A 38 4.62 0.51 -6.54
C ALA A 38 3.33 -0.12 -6.02
N GLY A 39 2.48 0.68 -5.41
CA GLY A 39 1.17 0.26 -4.93
C GLY A 39 0.11 1.36 -5.05
N LEU A 40 -1.15 0.94 -5.20
CA LEU A 40 -2.36 1.75 -5.33
C LEU A 40 -3.23 1.57 -4.08
N PHE A 41 -3.64 2.68 -3.46
CA PHE A 41 -4.53 2.67 -2.30
C PHE A 41 -5.65 3.69 -2.47
N TYR A 42 -6.82 3.45 -1.87
CA TYR A 42 -7.96 4.38 -1.96
C TYR A 42 -7.62 5.78 -1.43
N PHE A 43 -8.11 6.80 -2.11
CA PHE A 43 -7.95 8.22 -1.76
C PHE A 43 -9.26 9.01 -1.94
N LYS A 44 -10.38 8.36 -1.56
CA LYS A 44 -11.74 8.82 -1.75
C LYS A 44 -12.00 10.18 -1.09
N GLY A 45 -12.58 11.11 -1.84
CA GLY A 45 -13.02 12.42 -1.35
C GLY A 45 -11.94 13.50 -1.34
N TYR A 46 -10.70 13.15 -1.69
CA TYR A 46 -9.56 14.08 -1.79
C TYR A 46 -8.92 14.06 -3.18
N GLY A 47 -8.80 12.88 -3.79
CA GLY A 47 -8.25 12.76 -5.14
C GLY A 47 -9.21 13.30 -6.21
N SER A 48 -8.64 13.98 -7.21
CA SER A 48 -9.35 14.50 -8.37
C SER A 48 -8.47 14.33 -9.60
N LEU A 49 -8.84 13.40 -10.47
CA LEU A 49 -8.10 13.08 -11.71
C LEU A 49 -8.39 14.10 -12.81
N LYS A 50 -7.53 14.13 -13.83
CA LYS A 50 -7.75 14.98 -14.99
C LYS A 50 -9.00 14.52 -15.74
N ALA A 51 -9.85 15.47 -16.14
CA ALA A 51 -11.00 15.18 -16.97
C ALA A 51 -10.54 14.53 -18.29
N TYR A 52 -11.18 13.41 -18.65
CA TYR A 52 -10.81 12.68 -19.86
C TYR A 52 -11.19 13.47 -21.12
N ASN A 53 -10.21 13.69 -22.00
CA ASN A 53 -10.42 14.29 -23.31
C ASN A 53 -9.99 13.30 -24.42
N PRO A 54 -10.91 12.84 -25.28
CA PRO A 54 -10.60 11.96 -26.41
C PRO A 54 -9.51 12.47 -27.36
N LYS A 55 -9.27 13.79 -27.42
CA LYS A 55 -8.22 14.40 -28.25
C LYS A 55 -6.81 14.19 -27.68
N ASP A 56 -6.69 14.04 -26.36
CA ASP A 56 -5.40 13.87 -25.66
C ASP A 56 -5.11 12.40 -25.34
N ARG A 57 -5.98 11.49 -25.81
CA ARG A 57 -5.98 10.04 -25.48
C ARG A 57 -4.60 9.38 -25.58
N ALA A 58 -3.79 9.75 -26.57
CA ALA A 58 -2.46 9.16 -26.78
C ALA A 58 -1.48 9.44 -25.63
N ASN A 59 -1.72 10.47 -24.82
CA ASN A 59 -0.90 10.85 -23.67
C ASN A 59 -1.59 10.51 -22.33
N SER A 60 -2.79 9.92 -22.36
CA SER A 60 -3.57 9.60 -21.17
C SER A 60 -3.39 8.15 -20.74
N ILE A 61 -3.17 7.95 -19.45
CA ILE A 61 -3.20 6.64 -18.79
C ILE A 61 -4.38 6.58 -17.82
N ALA A 62 -5.05 5.43 -17.75
CA ALA A 62 -6.05 5.20 -16.71
C ALA A 62 -5.34 5.04 -15.36
N ASP A 63 -5.86 5.65 -14.31
CA ASP A 63 -5.38 5.52 -12.93
C ASP A 63 -5.10 4.06 -12.51
N MET A 64 -5.98 3.11 -12.88
CA MET A 64 -5.79 1.69 -12.58
C MET A 64 -4.68 1.00 -13.37
N ASP A 65 -4.23 1.55 -14.50
CA ASP A 65 -3.08 1.05 -15.28
C ASP A 65 -1.74 1.63 -14.76
N PHE A 66 -1.77 2.63 -13.87
CA PHE A 66 -0.59 3.42 -13.50
C PHE A 66 0.49 2.60 -12.77
N VAL A 67 0.12 1.71 -11.85
CA VAL A 67 1.07 0.81 -11.17
C VAL A 67 1.79 -0.10 -12.17
N ARG A 68 1.03 -0.71 -13.09
CA ARG A 68 1.58 -1.56 -14.15
C ARG A 68 2.55 -0.77 -15.03
N TRP A 69 2.17 0.44 -15.42
CA TRP A 69 3.04 1.31 -16.20
C TRP A 69 4.34 1.62 -15.47
N MET A 70 4.29 2.02 -14.19
CA MET A 70 5.49 2.32 -13.41
C MET A 70 6.43 1.11 -13.31
N LEU A 71 5.91 -0.05 -12.89
CA LEU A 71 6.70 -1.27 -12.72
C LEU A 71 7.31 -1.76 -14.04
N SER A 72 6.59 -1.60 -15.15
CA SER A 72 7.06 -2.05 -16.46
C SER A 72 8.04 -1.10 -17.16
N GLN A 73 8.18 0.15 -16.70
CA GLN A 73 8.91 1.20 -17.42
C GLN A 73 10.14 1.76 -16.70
N PHE A 74 10.21 1.70 -15.37
CA PHE A 74 11.21 2.45 -14.60
C PHE A 74 11.97 1.61 -13.58
N LYS A 75 13.19 2.04 -13.27
CA LYS A 75 14.07 1.43 -12.27
C LYS A 75 14.04 2.17 -10.93
N THR A 76 13.85 3.49 -10.98
CA THR A 76 14.03 4.38 -9.84
C THR A 76 12.83 5.29 -9.64
N VAL A 77 12.70 5.81 -8.43
CA VAL A 77 11.69 6.83 -8.09
C VAL A 77 11.89 8.10 -8.93
N GLU A 78 13.12 8.50 -9.20
CA GLU A 78 13.42 9.70 -10.00
C GLU A 78 13.01 9.57 -11.47
N GLU A 79 13.11 8.37 -12.04
CA GLU A 79 12.58 8.09 -13.38
C GLU A 79 11.05 8.23 -13.41
N VAL A 80 10.35 7.74 -12.39
CA VAL A 80 8.89 7.91 -12.24
C VAL A 80 8.52 9.39 -12.14
N LYS A 81 9.16 10.15 -11.23
CA LYS A 81 8.94 11.60 -11.07
C LYS A 81 9.11 12.36 -12.39
N THR A 82 10.13 11.99 -13.17
CA THR A 82 10.40 12.62 -14.47
C THR A 82 9.32 12.28 -15.49
N ALA A 83 8.92 11.02 -15.58
CA ALA A 83 7.97 10.55 -16.59
C ALA A 83 6.54 11.08 -16.38
N MET A 84 6.14 11.30 -15.12
CA MET A 84 4.82 11.86 -14.78
C MET A 84 4.56 13.26 -15.37
N LYS A 85 5.60 14.02 -15.71
CA LYS A 85 5.46 15.36 -16.31
C LYS A 85 4.86 15.33 -17.73
N ASN A 86 4.82 14.16 -18.36
CA ASN A 86 4.48 14.00 -19.78
C ASN A 86 3.21 13.18 -20.03
N ILE A 87 2.47 12.82 -18.98
CA ILE A 87 1.26 12.00 -19.08
C ILE A 87 0.11 12.63 -18.30
N ASP A 88 -1.10 12.32 -18.76
CA ASP A 88 -2.32 12.64 -18.05
C ASP A 88 -2.86 11.39 -17.35
N ILE A 89 -3.10 11.47 -16.04
CA ILE A 89 -3.79 10.41 -15.31
C ILE A 89 -5.28 10.73 -15.29
N VAL A 90 -6.06 9.85 -15.92
CA VAL A 90 -7.51 10.01 -16.10
C VAL A 90 -8.25 8.84 -15.41
N PRO A 91 -9.55 9.01 -15.08
CA PRO A 91 -10.32 7.91 -14.53
C PRO A 91 -10.33 6.69 -15.46
N VAL A 92 -10.30 5.48 -14.90
CA VAL A 92 -10.55 4.26 -15.66
C VAL A 92 -11.98 4.20 -16.19
N TYR A 93 -12.93 4.73 -15.40
CA TYR A 93 -14.38 4.64 -15.64
C TYR A 93 -15.08 5.96 -15.28
N ILE A 94 -16.11 6.29 -16.05
CA ILE A 94 -17.05 7.39 -15.80
C ILE A 94 -18.45 6.82 -15.99
N ASP A 95 -19.34 7.04 -15.02
CA ASP A 95 -20.72 6.55 -15.06
C ASP A 95 -21.64 7.37 -15.98
N GLU A 96 -22.88 6.92 -16.15
CA GLU A 96 -23.88 7.57 -17.01
C GLU A 96 -24.25 9.00 -16.54
N LYS A 97 -23.96 9.34 -15.29
CA LYS A 97 -24.16 10.68 -14.70
C LYS A 97 -22.92 11.55 -14.81
N GLY A 98 -21.86 11.06 -15.45
CA GLY A 98 -20.59 11.76 -15.62
C GLY A 98 -19.68 11.68 -14.40
N GLN A 99 -19.96 10.82 -13.42
CA GLN A 99 -19.16 10.68 -12.21
C GLN A 99 -18.02 9.67 -12.40
N PRO A 100 -16.78 10.02 -12.03
CA PRO A 100 -15.66 9.10 -12.13
C PRO A 100 -15.71 8.02 -11.04
N SER A 101 -14.99 6.92 -11.28
CA SER A 101 -14.69 5.94 -10.23
C SER A 101 -13.99 6.59 -9.02
N PRO A 102 -14.12 6.00 -7.81
CA PRO A 102 -13.36 6.46 -6.64
C PRO A 102 -11.86 6.55 -6.94
N THR A 103 -11.23 7.61 -6.46
CA THR A 103 -9.82 7.90 -6.73
C THR A 103 -8.88 7.13 -5.80
N GLY A 104 -7.67 6.87 -6.30
CA GLY A 104 -6.57 6.33 -5.52
C GLY A 104 -5.41 7.31 -5.39
N HIS A 105 -4.45 6.93 -4.56
CA HIS A 105 -3.11 7.50 -4.47
C HIS A 105 -2.08 6.38 -4.52
N TRP A 106 -0.82 6.72 -4.76
CA TRP A 106 0.22 5.72 -5.00
C TRP A 106 1.40 5.88 -4.07
N ARG A 107 2.00 4.74 -3.71
CA ARG A 107 3.31 4.68 -3.05
C ARG A 107 4.31 4.10 -4.04
N VAL A 108 5.50 4.68 -4.12
CA VAL A 108 6.60 4.16 -4.96
C VAL A 108 7.89 4.16 -4.17
N THR A 109 8.66 3.07 -4.25
CA THR A 109 9.98 2.98 -3.61
C THR A 109 10.98 2.29 -4.52
N ASP A 110 12.27 2.57 -4.33
CA ASP A 110 13.36 1.91 -5.05
C ASP A 110 14.45 1.38 -4.09
N LYS A 111 15.41 0.63 -4.65
CA LYS A 111 16.51 0.00 -3.88
C LYS A 111 17.45 1.00 -3.20
N ALA A 112 17.44 2.26 -3.61
CA ALA A 112 18.24 3.29 -2.96
C ALA A 112 17.58 3.82 -1.68
N GLY A 113 16.36 3.35 -1.35
CA GLY A 113 15.61 3.79 -0.18
C GLY A 113 14.76 5.03 -0.45
N ASN A 114 14.71 5.52 -1.69
CA ASN A 114 13.78 6.59 -2.04
C ASN A 114 12.35 6.06 -1.88
N ASN A 115 11.49 6.84 -1.24
CA ASN A 115 10.11 6.49 -0.98
C ASN A 115 9.25 7.73 -1.20
N ILE A 116 8.23 7.63 -2.07
CA ILE A 116 7.35 8.74 -2.38
C ILE A 116 5.88 8.35 -2.31
N VAL A 117 5.06 9.35 -2.03
CA VAL A 117 3.61 9.31 -2.19
C VAL A 117 3.23 10.22 -3.35
N ILE A 118 2.35 9.72 -4.21
CA ILE A 118 1.80 10.45 -5.36
C ILE A 118 0.29 10.61 -5.14
N GLU A 119 -0.16 11.85 -5.03
CA GLU A 119 -1.58 12.22 -4.92
C GLU A 119 -1.97 13.10 -6.11
N ILE A 120 -3.07 12.76 -6.77
CA ILE A 120 -3.59 13.55 -7.90
C ILE A 120 -4.82 14.31 -7.41
N MET A 121 -4.74 15.64 -7.40
CA MET A 121 -5.73 16.54 -6.80
C MET A 121 -6.06 17.70 -7.74
N ASP A 122 -6.98 18.58 -7.34
CA ASP A 122 -7.24 19.86 -8.03
C ASP A 122 -7.45 19.75 -9.56
N GLY A 123 -8.22 18.74 -10.00
CA GLY A 123 -8.53 18.52 -11.41
C GLY A 123 -7.41 17.90 -12.23
N GLY A 124 -6.50 17.14 -11.60
CA GLY A 124 -5.43 16.40 -12.27
C GLY A 124 -4.01 16.90 -11.96
N GLN A 125 -3.84 17.82 -11.02
CA GLN A 125 -2.53 18.26 -10.56
C GLN A 125 -1.82 17.13 -9.81
N VAL A 126 -0.57 16.89 -10.19
CA VAL A 126 0.29 15.87 -9.60
C VAL A 126 1.01 16.45 -8.39
N HIS A 127 0.77 15.88 -7.21
CA HIS A 127 1.52 16.17 -6.00
C HIS A 127 2.39 14.96 -5.64
N ILE A 128 3.69 15.20 -5.49
CA ILE A 128 4.66 14.17 -5.10
C ILE A 128 5.30 14.61 -3.80
N TYR A 129 5.28 13.72 -2.81
CA TYR A 129 5.85 13.94 -1.49
C TYR A 129 6.90 12.88 -1.21
N ASP A 130 8.07 13.28 -0.73
CA ASP A 130 9.02 12.32 -0.15
C ASP A 130 8.43 11.79 1.17
N ASN A 131 8.42 10.48 1.33
CA ASN A 131 7.80 9.79 2.46
C ASN A 131 8.85 9.35 3.48
N GLU A 132 9.31 10.32 4.26
CA GLU A 132 10.29 10.12 5.34
C GLU A 132 9.70 9.36 6.54
N VAL A 133 8.37 9.31 6.68
CA VAL A 133 7.68 8.55 7.75
C VAL A 133 7.69 7.05 7.47
N GLY A 134 7.78 6.65 6.19
CA GLY A 134 7.77 5.25 5.77
C GLY A 134 6.39 4.60 5.71
N VAL A 135 5.31 5.38 5.76
CA VAL A 135 3.93 4.87 5.91
C VAL A 135 2.98 5.55 4.92
N LEU A 136 1.98 4.82 4.43
CA LEU A 136 0.84 5.35 3.69
C LEU A 136 -0.41 4.55 4.06
N THR A 137 -1.57 5.20 4.14
CA THR A 137 -2.87 4.52 4.29
C THR A 137 -3.84 4.98 3.20
N ASN A 138 -4.80 5.83 3.54
CA ASN A 138 -5.80 6.39 2.63
C ASN A 138 -5.95 7.88 2.98
N SER A 139 -7.07 8.47 2.60
CA SER A 139 -7.44 9.84 2.93
C SER A 139 -7.38 10.17 4.44
N PRO A 140 -7.10 11.43 4.85
CA PRO A 140 -6.85 12.64 4.03
C PRO A 140 -5.51 12.66 3.32
N THR A 141 -5.10 13.82 2.80
CA THR A 141 -3.81 14.02 2.10
C THR A 141 -2.62 13.60 2.96
N PHE A 142 -1.54 13.15 2.32
CA PHE A 142 -0.31 12.76 3.01
C PHE A 142 0.27 13.87 3.90
N PRO A 143 0.37 15.15 3.46
CA PRO A 143 0.80 16.23 4.34
C PRO A 143 -0.07 16.42 5.59
N TRP A 144 -1.38 16.18 5.48
CA TRP A 144 -2.26 16.21 6.64
C TRP A 144 -1.96 15.06 7.60
N GLN A 145 -1.76 13.84 7.08
CA GLN A 145 -1.40 12.67 7.89
C GLN A 145 -0.09 12.90 8.66
N VAL A 146 0.92 13.48 8.00
CA VAL A 146 2.20 13.87 8.62
C VAL A 146 1.97 14.94 9.70
N THR A 147 1.18 15.97 9.42
CA THR A 147 0.85 17.01 10.41
C THR A 147 0.11 16.43 11.62
N ASN A 148 -0.76 15.44 11.42
CA ASN A 148 -1.51 14.78 12.48
C ASN A 148 -0.60 14.07 13.49
N LEU A 149 0.61 13.64 13.09
CA LEU A 149 1.58 13.04 14.01
C LEU A 149 1.97 13.97 15.17
N ASN A 150 1.85 15.30 15.00
CA ASN A 150 2.13 16.28 16.06
C ASN A 150 1.25 16.07 17.31
N ASN A 151 0.06 15.48 17.17
CA ASN A 151 -0.82 15.17 18.29
C ASN A 151 -0.32 13.99 19.15
N TYR A 152 0.64 13.21 18.63
CA TYR A 152 1.06 11.92 19.22
C TYR A 152 2.54 11.91 19.63
N ILE A 153 3.21 13.06 19.69
CA ILE A 153 4.63 13.18 20.10
C ILE A 153 4.91 12.71 21.53
N HIS A 154 3.85 12.54 22.34
CA HIS A 154 3.95 12.06 23.72
C HIS A 154 4.02 10.53 23.82
N LEU A 155 3.72 9.80 22.75
CA LEU A 155 3.78 8.34 22.73
C LEU A 155 5.23 7.86 22.78
N GLN A 156 5.51 6.90 23.65
CA GLN A 156 6.81 6.26 23.77
C GLN A 156 6.65 4.73 23.89
N PRO A 157 7.57 3.94 23.30
CA PRO A 157 7.55 2.50 23.50
C PRO A 157 7.84 2.17 24.98
N GLY A 158 7.22 1.11 25.49
CA GLY A 158 7.47 0.61 26.85
C GLY A 158 6.46 1.09 27.90
N THR A 159 6.97 1.37 29.11
CA THR A 159 6.15 1.53 30.31
C THR A 159 6.47 2.85 30.99
N SER A 160 5.43 3.63 31.31
CA SER A 160 5.55 4.86 32.08
C SER A 160 6.06 4.57 33.49
N ALA A 161 6.92 5.45 34.01
CA ALA A 161 7.41 5.37 35.38
C ALA A 161 6.24 5.49 36.39
N PRO A 162 6.31 4.81 37.56
CA PRO A 162 5.38 5.06 38.65
C PRO A 162 5.35 6.53 39.04
N THR A 163 4.18 7.03 39.44
CA THR A 163 4.00 8.42 39.88
C THR A 163 3.08 8.50 41.08
N LYS A 164 3.20 9.57 41.86
CA LYS A 164 2.34 9.80 43.04
C LYS A 164 1.17 10.72 42.69
N PHE A 165 -0.01 10.32 43.14
CA PHE A 165 -1.21 11.14 43.19
C PHE A 165 -1.59 11.33 44.67
N GLY A 166 -1.09 12.42 45.27
CA GLY A 166 -1.10 12.56 46.73
C GLY A 166 -0.24 11.49 47.39
N ASP A 167 -0.82 10.74 48.35
CA ASP A 167 -0.13 9.64 49.05
C ASP A 167 -0.24 8.29 48.33
N VAL A 168 -0.96 8.22 47.20
CA VAL A 168 -1.12 6.98 46.43
C VAL A 168 -0.05 6.90 45.35
N GLU A 169 0.76 5.85 45.39
CA GLU A 169 1.68 5.49 44.30
C GLU A 169 0.92 4.70 43.22
N ALA A 170 0.78 5.30 42.04
CA ALA A 170 0.25 4.65 40.86
C ALA A 170 1.39 4.07 40.02
N LYS A 171 1.19 2.84 39.54
CA LYS A 171 2.15 2.11 38.70
C LYS A 171 1.43 1.52 37.50
N SER A 172 2.18 1.26 36.44
CA SER A 172 1.64 0.55 35.27
C SER A 172 1.14 -0.84 35.66
N PHE A 173 0.05 -1.30 35.01
CA PHE A 173 -0.48 -2.66 35.17
C PHE A 173 0.27 -3.70 34.31
N GLY A 174 1.17 -3.26 33.44
CA GLY A 174 1.96 -4.11 32.55
C GLY A 174 2.83 -3.30 31.59
N ILE A 175 3.19 -3.90 30.47
CA ILE A 175 3.91 -3.23 29.38
C ILE A 175 2.91 -2.42 28.55
N GLY A 176 3.30 -1.21 28.14
CA GLY A 176 2.62 -0.43 27.11
C GLY A 176 1.94 0.85 27.56
N SER A 177 2.02 1.21 28.84
CA SER A 177 1.49 2.49 29.33
C SER A 177 2.19 3.71 28.73
N GLY A 178 3.39 3.55 28.16
CA GLY A 178 4.13 4.64 27.51
C GLY A 178 3.47 5.14 26.21
N PHE A 179 2.62 4.34 25.58
CA PHE A 179 1.88 4.71 24.38
C PHE A 179 0.36 4.70 24.59
N LEU A 180 -0.08 4.90 25.85
CA LEU A 180 -1.49 5.17 26.13
C LEU A 180 -1.92 6.45 25.38
N GLY A 181 -2.93 6.32 24.52
CA GLY A 181 -3.33 7.38 23.58
C GLY A 181 -3.14 6.99 22.12
N LEU A 182 -2.42 5.90 21.84
CA LEU A 182 -2.36 5.32 20.50
C LEU A 182 -3.77 4.87 20.05
N PRO A 183 -4.30 5.37 18.91
CA PRO A 183 -5.68 5.13 18.54
C PRO A 183 -5.87 3.68 18.06
N GLY A 184 -6.97 3.02 18.45
CA GLY A 184 -7.23 1.60 18.18
C GLY A 184 -8.27 1.30 17.08
N ASP A 185 -8.94 2.32 16.54
CA ASP A 185 -9.97 2.15 15.51
C ASP A 185 -9.38 1.91 14.10
N ILE A 186 -10.22 1.52 13.14
CA ILE A 186 -9.78 1.13 11.79
C ILE A 186 -9.71 2.30 10.79
N THR A 187 -9.95 3.54 11.22
CA THR A 187 -9.93 4.69 10.30
C THR A 187 -8.54 4.91 9.71
N PRO A 188 -8.44 5.48 8.49
CA PRO A 188 -7.13 5.70 7.88
C PRO A 188 -6.18 6.58 8.70
N PRO A 189 -6.62 7.69 9.35
CA PRO A 189 -5.76 8.46 10.26
C PRO A 189 -5.24 7.65 11.44
N SER A 190 -6.10 6.86 12.10
CA SER A 190 -5.69 6.02 13.22
C SER A 190 -4.72 4.92 12.79
N ARG A 191 -4.97 4.28 11.63
CA ARG A 191 -4.03 3.32 11.04
C ARG A 191 -2.69 3.98 10.68
N PHE A 192 -2.69 5.20 10.15
CA PHE A 192 -1.46 5.92 9.81
C PHE A 192 -0.61 6.17 11.07
N VAL A 193 -1.21 6.68 12.14
CA VAL A 193 -0.53 6.93 13.42
C VAL A 193 0.00 5.64 14.03
N ARG A 194 -0.81 4.56 14.06
CA ARG A 194 -0.36 3.24 14.53
C ARG A 194 0.82 2.70 13.74
N ALA A 195 0.74 2.76 12.41
CA ALA A 195 1.78 2.25 11.54
C ALA A 195 3.07 3.08 11.71
N ALA A 196 2.96 4.41 11.77
CA ALA A 196 4.10 5.29 12.01
C ALA A 196 4.77 4.96 13.35
N PHE A 197 4.00 4.77 14.41
CA PHE A 197 4.53 4.36 15.72
C PHE A 197 5.26 3.01 15.66
N PHE A 198 4.64 1.96 15.11
CA PHE A 198 5.24 0.63 15.09
C PHE A 198 6.46 0.53 14.16
N VAL A 199 6.44 1.17 13.00
CA VAL A 199 7.58 1.18 12.08
C VAL A 199 8.77 1.91 12.69
N ASN A 200 8.54 3.07 13.32
CA ASN A 200 9.63 3.91 13.85
C ASN A 200 10.12 3.49 15.24
N THR A 201 9.46 2.52 15.90
CA THR A 201 9.90 1.93 17.17
C THR A 201 10.40 0.48 17.01
N ALA A 202 10.24 -0.11 15.84
CA ALA A 202 10.77 -1.44 15.55
C ALA A 202 12.31 -1.42 15.58
N PRO A 203 12.95 -2.46 16.13
CA PRO A 203 14.40 -2.58 16.09
C PRO A 203 14.88 -2.79 14.65
N GLU A 204 16.09 -2.31 14.36
CA GLU A 204 16.77 -2.66 13.12
C GLU A 204 17.00 -4.18 13.07
N SER A 205 16.51 -4.81 12.01
CA SER A 205 16.59 -6.26 11.82
C SER A 205 17.97 -6.66 11.32
N LYS A 206 18.52 -7.79 11.76
CA LYS A 206 19.89 -8.20 11.42
C LYS A 206 20.02 -8.75 10.01
N ASN A 207 18.91 -9.23 9.45
CA ASN A 207 18.84 -9.85 8.13
C ASN A 207 17.43 -9.70 7.54
N SER A 208 17.31 -9.99 6.26
CA SER A 208 16.04 -9.89 5.52
C SER A 208 14.94 -10.80 6.06
N GLN A 209 15.27 -11.98 6.58
CA GLN A 209 14.26 -12.90 7.09
C GLN A 209 13.60 -12.34 8.36
N GLU A 210 14.40 -11.82 9.29
CA GLU A 210 13.92 -11.10 10.47
C GLU A 210 13.10 -9.87 10.07
N ALA A 211 13.56 -9.08 9.11
CA ALA A 211 12.84 -7.90 8.62
C ALA A 211 11.48 -8.25 8.02
N VAL A 212 11.40 -9.30 7.20
CA VAL A 212 10.15 -9.78 6.62
C VAL A 212 9.20 -10.26 7.71
N SER A 213 9.70 -11.04 8.68
CA SER A 213 8.90 -11.50 9.82
C SER A 213 8.36 -10.33 10.64
N GLN A 214 9.21 -9.35 10.94
CA GLN A 214 8.84 -8.15 11.69
C GLN A 214 7.79 -7.32 10.94
N ALA A 215 7.92 -7.17 9.63
CA ALA A 215 6.93 -6.47 8.80
C ALA A 215 5.56 -7.12 8.87
N PHE A 216 5.48 -8.46 8.80
CA PHE A 216 4.20 -9.17 9.01
C PHE A 216 3.63 -8.96 10.42
N HIS A 217 4.47 -8.99 11.47
CA HIS A 217 4.00 -8.70 12.83
C HIS A 217 3.41 -7.29 12.97
N ILE A 218 4.02 -6.29 12.33
CA ILE A 218 3.48 -4.93 12.28
C ILE A 218 2.14 -4.94 11.54
N LEU A 219 2.09 -5.53 10.34
CA LEU A 219 0.91 -5.53 9.47
C LEU A 219 -0.29 -6.28 10.06
N ASN A 220 -0.08 -7.30 10.89
CA ASN A 220 -1.16 -8.00 11.60
C ASN A 220 -1.98 -7.07 12.53
N ASN A 221 -1.44 -5.90 12.93
CA ASN A 221 -2.19 -4.89 13.70
C ASN A 221 -3.22 -4.11 12.85
N PHE A 222 -3.31 -4.41 11.55
CA PHE A 222 -4.16 -3.74 10.57
C PHE A 222 -5.13 -4.69 9.89
N ASP A 223 -5.20 -5.95 10.34
CA ASP A 223 -6.22 -6.89 9.91
C ASP A 223 -7.60 -6.38 10.36
N ILE A 224 -8.55 -6.35 9.42
CA ILE A 224 -9.91 -5.90 9.67
C ILE A 224 -10.83 -7.12 9.73
N PRO A 225 -11.36 -7.47 10.92
CA PRO A 225 -12.37 -8.51 11.04
C PRO A 225 -13.62 -8.16 10.22
N ILE A 226 -14.21 -9.17 9.60
CA ILE A 226 -15.42 -8.98 8.81
C ILE A 226 -16.55 -8.40 9.69
N GLY A 227 -17.25 -7.38 9.18
CA GLY A 227 -18.37 -6.73 9.86
C GLY A 227 -18.01 -5.51 10.72
N THR A 228 -16.74 -5.27 11.08
CA THR A 228 -16.34 -4.08 11.88
C THR A 228 -16.63 -2.76 11.15
N GLU A 229 -16.70 -2.78 9.83
CA GLU A 229 -16.97 -1.62 8.97
C GLU A 229 -18.46 -1.28 8.81
N PHE A 230 -19.37 -2.14 9.30
CA PHE A 230 -20.80 -2.03 9.03
C PHE A 230 -21.59 -1.69 10.30
N ASN A 231 -22.31 -0.57 10.26
CA ASN A 231 -23.25 -0.22 11.34
C ASN A 231 -24.51 -1.11 11.29
N ALA A 232 -25.43 -0.92 12.24
CA ALA A 232 -26.65 -1.71 12.33
C ALA A 232 -27.54 -1.65 11.08
N GLU A 233 -27.57 -0.52 10.38
CA GLU A 233 -28.37 -0.28 9.17
C GLU A 233 -27.81 -1.05 7.95
N TYR A 234 -26.48 -1.18 7.86
CA TYR A 234 -25.82 -1.82 6.71
C TYR A 234 -25.41 -3.29 6.96
N ARG A 235 -25.91 -3.95 8.01
CA ARG A 235 -25.52 -5.35 8.33
C ARG A 235 -25.81 -6.34 7.20
N GLU A 236 -26.86 -6.12 6.43
CA GLU A 236 -27.21 -6.96 5.28
C GLU A 236 -26.22 -6.83 4.11
N HIS A 237 -25.36 -5.80 4.12
CA HIS A 237 -24.32 -5.56 3.12
C HIS A 237 -22.96 -6.16 3.50
N ILE A 238 -22.85 -6.84 4.65
CA ILE A 238 -21.60 -7.50 5.05
C ILE A 238 -21.27 -8.57 4.01
N PRO A 239 -20.10 -8.50 3.34
CA PRO A 239 -19.77 -9.44 2.29
C PRO A 239 -19.48 -10.82 2.89
N ASN A 240 -19.77 -11.87 2.14
CA ASN A 240 -19.44 -13.25 2.50
C ASN A 240 -17.95 -13.54 2.23
N LEU A 241 -17.07 -12.92 3.03
CA LEU A 241 -15.62 -13.08 2.97
C LEU A 241 -15.06 -13.34 4.39
N PRO A 242 -13.94 -14.05 4.55
CA PRO A 242 -13.35 -14.30 5.88
C PRO A 242 -12.84 -13.04 6.57
N SER A 243 -12.34 -12.07 5.81
CA SER A 243 -11.79 -10.81 6.31
C SER A 243 -11.93 -9.72 5.24
N ALA A 244 -11.99 -8.45 5.66
CA ALA A 244 -11.87 -7.32 4.75
C ALA A 244 -10.42 -7.09 4.28
N THR A 245 -9.43 -7.53 5.07
CA THR A 245 -8.02 -7.57 4.65
C THR A 245 -7.79 -8.80 3.78
N GLN A 246 -7.97 -8.64 2.47
CA GLN A 246 -7.97 -9.77 1.52
C GLN A 246 -6.60 -10.42 1.33
N TRP A 247 -5.52 -9.63 1.36
CA TRP A 247 -4.14 -10.10 1.36
C TRP A 247 -3.24 -9.13 2.13
N THR A 248 -2.11 -9.63 2.58
CA THR A 248 -1.03 -8.84 3.19
C THR A 248 0.26 -9.20 2.47
N SER A 249 1.03 -8.21 2.02
CA SER A 249 2.27 -8.43 1.28
C SER A 249 3.46 -7.73 1.92
N VAL A 250 4.64 -8.31 1.74
CA VAL A 250 5.94 -7.75 2.16
C VAL A 250 6.92 -7.95 1.02
N ILE A 251 7.68 -6.91 0.67
CA ILE A 251 8.61 -6.95 -0.46
C ILE A 251 10.04 -6.73 0.05
N ASP A 252 10.92 -7.68 -0.21
CA ASP A 252 12.36 -7.55 -0.02
C ASP A 252 13.00 -7.12 -1.35
N GLN A 253 13.20 -5.81 -1.50
CA GLN A 253 13.76 -5.20 -2.70
C GLN A 253 15.21 -5.63 -2.95
N GLY A 254 16.01 -5.78 -1.89
CA GLY A 254 17.42 -6.14 -1.98
C GLY A 254 17.61 -7.55 -2.54
N ASN A 255 16.77 -8.50 -2.09
CA ASN A 255 16.85 -9.88 -2.57
C ASN A 255 15.93 -10.19 -3.75
N GLY A 256 15.04 -9.28 -4.15
CA GLY A 256 14.05 -9.51 -5.20
C GLY A 256 13.07 -10.60 -4.79
N ALA A 257 12.44 -10.46 -3.63
CA ALA A 257 11.44 -11.42 -3.15
C ALA A 257 10.13 -10.72 -2.77
N PHE A 258 9.02 -11.28 -3.22
CA PHE A 258 7.67 -10.84 -2.93
C PHE A 258 6.98 -11.88 -2.04
N TYR A 259 6.61 -11.49 -0.82
CA TYR A 259 5.95 -12.35 0.15
C TYR A 259 4.49 -11.95 0.30
N TYR A 260 3.59 -12.92 0.51
CA TYR A 260 2.20 -12.61 0.81
C TYR A 260 1.48 -13.69 1.63
N THR A 261 0.44 -13.27 2.33
CA THR A 261 -0.62 -14.11 2.92
C THR A 261 -1.97 -13.68 2.36
N THR A 262 -3.02 -14.48 2.57
CA THR A 262 -4.39 -14.16 2.12
C THR A 262 -5.38 -14.30 3.28
N MET A 263 -6.58 -13.75 3.12
CA MET A 263 -7.69 -13.93 4.07
C MET A 263 -8.09 -15.39 4.28
N HIS A 264 -7.70 -16.31 3.39
CA HIS A 264 -7.99 -17.73 3.49
C HIS A 264 -6.82 -18.58 4.00
N ASP A 265 -5.58 -18.08 3.88
CA ASP A 265 -4.37 -18.85 4.19
C ASP A 265 -3.27 -17.93 4.73
N SER A 266 -3.05 -18.04 6.03
CA SER A 266 -2.04 -17.26 6.77
C SER A 266 -0.61 -17.76 6.59
N ARG A 267 -0.37 -18.82 5.81
CA ARG A 267 1.01 -19.24 5.48
C ARG A 267 1.66 -18.19 4.58
N ILE A 268 2.82 -17.71 4.99
CA ILE A 268 3.62 -16.78 4.18
C ILE A 268 4.11 -17.52 2.93
N LYS A 269 3.66 -17.05 1.76
CA LYS A 269 4.06 -17.53 0.43
C LYS A 269 5.16 -16.61 -0.09
N LYS A 270 6.17 -17.16 -0.78
CA LYS A 270 7.28 -16.41 -1.37
C LYS A 270 7.30 -16.60 -2.89
N VAL A 271 7.41 -15.50 -3.61
CA VAL A 271 7.78 -15.45 -5.03
C VAL A 271 9.20 -14.88 -5.12
N ASP A 272 10.13 -15.72 -5.57
CA ASP A 272 11.54 -15.36 -5.77
C ASP A 272 11.74 -14.89 -7.21
N LEU A 273 11.93 -13.58 -7.42
CA LEU A 273 12.06 -12.99 -8.75
C LEU A 273 13.29 -13.53 -9.50
N LYS A 274 14.34 -13.98 -8.78
CA LYS A 274 15.55 -14.55 -9.39
C LYS A 274 15.30 -15.91 -10.05
N LYS A 275 14.17 -16.55 -9.74
CA LYS A 275 13.74 -17.84 -10.34
C LYS A 275 12.78 -17.67 -11.51
N ILE A 276 12.47 -16.43 -11.91
CA ILE A 276 11.52 -16.13 -12.99
C ILE A 276 12.29 -15.76 -14.26
N ASP A 277 11.89 -16.32 -15.39
CA ASP A 277 12.33 -15.87 -16.71
C ASP A 277 11.43 -14.73 -17.20
N PHE A 278 11.91 -13.49 -17.12
CA PHE A 278 11.18 -12.31 -17.56
C PHE A 278 11.23 -12.08 -19.09
N ASN A 279 11.93 -12.91 -19.85
CA ASN A 279 11.95 -12.82 -21.32
C ASN A 279 10.78 -13.53 -22.00
N GLN A 280 9.88 -14.13 -21.22
CA GLN A 280 8.70 -14.81 -21.75
C GLN A 280 7.77 -13.83 -22.48
N LYS A 281 7.14 -14.32 -23.55
CA LYS A 281 6.25 -13.50 -24.40
C LYS A 281 4.84 -13.31 -23.82
N GLN A 282 4.50 -14.03 -22.75
CA GLN A 282 3.17 -14.03 -22.15
C GLN A 282 3.27 -13.82 -20.64
N GLU A 283 2.35 -13.04 -20.08
CA GLU A 283 2.22 -12.91 -18.63
C GLU A 283 1.65 -14.21 -18.03
N LEU A 284 2.22 -14.64 -16.90
CA LEU A 284 1.71 -15.77 -16.14
C LEU A 284 0.78 -15.28 -15.04
N LYS A 285 -0.42 -15.85 -14.97
CA LYS A 285 -1.44 -15.52 -13.98
C LYS A 285 -1.71 -16.72 -13.08
N ARG A 286 -1.83 -16.48 -11.78
CA ARG A 286 -2.12 -17.51 -10.79
C ARG A 286 -3.09 -16.96 -9.75
N GLN A 287 -4.05 -17.78 -9.34
CA GLN A 287 -4.90 -17.46 -8.21
C GLN A 287 -4.06 -17.46 -6.92
N LEU A 288 -4.30 -16.50 -6.03
CA LEU A 288 -3.49 -16.32 -4.81
C LEU A 288 -3.51 -17.55 -3.88
N ASP A 289 -4.65 -18.25 -3.85
CA ASP A 289 -4.91 -19.40 -2.97
C ASP A 289 -4.84 -20.77 -3.67
N ASN A 290 -4.54 -20.81 -4.98
CA ASN A 290 -4.39 -22.06 -5.70
C ASN A 290 -2.91 -22.39 -5.93
N GLY A 291 -2.38 -23.35 -5.18
CA GLY A 291 -1.02 -23.87 -5.33
C GLY A 291 -0.44 -24.48 -4.05
N SER A 292 0.48 -25.43 -4.21
CA SER A 292 1.35 -25.89 -3.12
C SER A 292 2.55 -24.94 -3.02
N PHE A 293 2.47 -23.94 -2.14
CA PHE A 293 3.63 -23.14 -1.75
C PHE A 293 4.28 -23.84 -0.56
N THR A 294 5.40 -24.50 -0.80
CA THR A 294 6.21 -25.08 0.28
C THR A 294 6.88 -23.95 1.03
N VAL A 295 6.46 -23.76 2.29
CA VAL A 295 7.28 -23.11 3.31
C VAL A 295 8.60 -23.89 3.37
N GLU A 296 9.68 -23.37 2.77
CA GLU A 296 11.01 -23.96 2.99
C GLU A 296 11.55 -23.46 4.33
N GLU A 297 11.39 -24.33 5.31
CA GLU A 297 12.02 -24.49 6.63
C GLU A 297 12.41 -23.23 7.42
N ILE A 298 11.54 -22.84 8.35
CA ILE A 298 11.97 -22.24 9.62
C ILE A 298 12.66 -23.36 10.42
N ARG A 299 13.99 -23.34 10.48
CA ARG A 299 14.70 -24.03 11.57
C ARG A 299 14.83 -23.04 12.72
N LEU A 300 14.15 -23.38 13.82
CA LEU A 300 14.19 -22.69 15.12
C LEU A 300 15.62 -22.55 15.64
#